data_AF-A0A2S2PKA1-F1
#
_entry.id   AF-A0A2S2PKA1-F1
#
_cell.length_a   1.000
_cell.length_b   1.000
_cell.length_c   1.000
_cell.angle_alpha   90.00
_cell.angle_beta   90.00
_cell.angle_gamma   90.00
#
_symmetry.space_group_name_H-M   'P 1'
#
loop_
_entity.id
_entity.type
_entity.pdbx_description
1 polymer ?
#
loop_
_entity_poly.entity_id
_entity_poly.type
_entity_poly.pdbx_seq_one_letter_code
_entity_poly.pdbx_strand_id
1 'polypeptide(L)'
;TNSSGRILNRFSKDIGLIDEILPNILVDVIQIGLMVIGMFVVIGIVNPYLTIPTIILVMVFFKMRNIYMTTSRNIKRLEGVTRSPIYTHVNASIHGLTTIRSFKVEQILFKEFAIHQNLHSAAWYLFIALNRAFGFWLDLICILFISTVTFYFIFIDNDNYGGNVGLAITQAIGLTSLFQWVVRQSAELENQMTSVERVLEYTNVPQESTLESLPDKKPPKTWPHEGQIIFKHFYLRYDPDASFILIDLNINIASAEKIGIVGRTGAGKSSLISALFRLAFNEGKIIIDGIEIHELGLHDL
;
A
#
# COMPACT_ATOMS: atom_id res chain seq x y z
N THR A 1 7.61 -13.10 8.70
CA THR A 1 6.30 -13.75 8.50
C THR A 1 5.21 -12.71 8.29
N ASN A 2 4.36 -12.90 7.27
CA ASN A 2 3.19 -12.03 7.05
C ASN A 2 2.02 -12.49 7.91
N SER A 3 1.28 -11.56 8.53
CA SER A 3 0.05 -11.93 9.24
C SER A 3 -1.05 -12.30 8.24
N SER A 4 -1.88 -13.28 8.59
CA SER A 4 -3.05 -13.68 7.77
C SER A 4 -3.95 -12.50 7.44
N GLY A 5 -4.14 -11.57 8.39
CA GLY A 5 -4.89 -10.34 8.18
C GLY A 5 -4.25 -9.40 7.15
N ARG A 6 -2.91 -9.33 7.06
CA ARG A 6 -2.22 -8.53 6.04
C ARG A 6 -2.46 -9.09 4.64
N ILE A 7 -2.38 -10.41 4.49
CA ILE A 7 -2.64 -11.10 3.21
C ILE A 7 -4.10 -10.90 2.79
N LEU A 8 -5.04 -11.15 3.69
CA LEU A 8 -6.47 -10.96 3.42
C LEU A 8 -6.77 -9.52 3.01
N ASN A 9 -6.22 -8.52 3.72
CA ASN A 9 -6.43 -7.11 3.38
C ASN A 9 -5.90 -6.75 1.98
N ARG A 10 -4.80 -7.37 1.53
CA ARG A 10 -4.27 -7.18 0.17
C ARG A 10 -5.25 -7.73 -0.87
N PHE A 11 -5.69 -8.97 -0.71
CA PHE A 11 -6.59 -9.63 -1.66
C PHE A 11 -8.02 -9.09 -1.68
N SER A 12 -8.50 -8.53 -0.57
CA SER A 12 -9.86 -7.98 -0.47
C SER A 12 -9.87 -6.49 -0.74
N LYS A 13 -9.28 -5.71 0.16
CA LYS A 13 -9.36 -4.25 0.15
C LYS A 13 -8.47 -3.64 -0.92
N ASP A 14 -7.20 -4.02 -0.97
CA ASP A 14 -6.28 -3.36 -1.92
C ASP A 14 -6.63 -3.72 -3.37
N ILE A 15 -6.97 -4.99 -3.68
CA ILE A 15 -7.53 -5.37 -4.99
C ILE A 15 -8.87 -4.67 -5.28
N GLY A 16 -9.81 -4.66 -4.32
CA GLY A 16 -11.10 -3.98 -4.53
C GLY A 16 -10.96 -2.48 -4.82
N LEU A 17 -9.99 -1.80 -4.20
CA LEU A 17 -9.68 -0.40 -4.51
C LEU A 17 -9.14 -0.24 -5.93
N ILE A 18 -8.30 -1.18 -6.40
CA ILE A 18 -7.72 -1.18 -7.75
C ILE A 18 -8.81 -1.43 -8.81
N ASP A 19 -9.78 -2.29 -8.51
CA ASP A 19 -10.82 -2.67 -9.47
C ASP A 19 -11.97 -1.65 -9.54
N GLU A 20 -12.42 -1.12 -8.41
CA GLU A 20 -13.63 -0.29 -8.36
C GLU A 20 -13.34 1.22 -8.29
N ILE A 21 -12.32 1.63 -7.54
CA ILE A 21 -12.11 3.04 -7.21
C ILE A 21 -11.06 3.69 -8.13
N LEU A 22 -9.93 3.00 -8.34
CA LEU A 22 -8.83 3.52 -9.14
C LEU A 22 -9.22 3.88 -10.59
N PRO A 23 -10.01 3.09 -11.33
CA PRO A 23 -10.35 3.40 -12.71
C PRO A 23 -11.19 4.68 -12.82
N ASN A 24 -12.15 4.87 -11.90
CA ASN A 24 -12.98 6.06 -11.85
C ASN A 24 -12.14 7.32 -11.60
N ILE A 25 -11.22 7.28 -10.62
CA ILE A 25 -10.32 8.41 -10.35
C ILE A 25 -9.39 8.67 -11.53
N LEU A 26 -8.89 7.63 -12.20
CA LEU A 26 -7.99 7.78 -13.34
C LEU A 26 -8.71 8.45 -14.52
N VAL A 27 -9.94 8.02 -14.82
CA VAL A 27 -10.80 8.66 -15.83
C VAL A 27 -11.05 10.13 -15.47
N ASP A 28 -11.40 10.42 -14.21
CA ASP A 28 -11.59 11.80 -13.75
C ASP A 28 -10.32 12.64 -13.98
N VAL A 29 -9.15 12.17 -13.53
CA VAL A 29 -7.89 12.91 -13.68
C VAL A 29 -7.57 13.19 -15.14
N ILE A 30 -7.77 12.21 -16.03
CA ILE A 30 -7.58 12.39 -17.48
C ILE A 30 -8.59 13.41 -18.02
N GLN A 31 -9.88 13.27 -17.70
CA GLN A 31 -10.93 14.15 -18.19
C GLN A 31 -10.70 15.60 -17.75
N ILE A 32 -10.40 15.82 -16.48
CA ILE A 32 -10.16 17.16 -15.94
C ILE A 32 -8.86 17.74 -16.53
N GLY A 33 -7.81 16.91 -16.66
CA GLY A 33 -6.56 17.32 -17.31
C GLY A 33 -6.79 17.80 -18.75
N LEU A 34 -7.56 17.05 -19.54
CA LEU A 34 -7.95 17.43 -20.89
C LEU A 34 -8.82 18.69 -20.93
N MET A 35 -9.77 18.85 -20.00
CA MET A 35 -10.58 20.07 -19.88
C MET A 35 -9.73 21.29 -19.61
N VAL A 36 -8.79 21.20 -18.66
CA VAL A 36 -7.87 22.31 -18.32
C VAL A 36 -7.00 22.70 -19.52
N ILE A 37 -6.45 21.72 -20.24
CA ILE A 37 -5.71 21.97 -21.48
C ILE A 37 -6.61 22.66 -22.52
N GLY A 38 -7.84 22.18 -22.69
CA GLY A 38 -8.83 22.77 -23.60
C GLY A 38 -9.14 24.23 -23.25
N MET A 39 -9.31 24.55 -21.97
CA MET A 39 -9.53 25.92 -21.51
C MET A 39 -8.35 26.84 -21.85
N PHE A 40 -7.12 26.37 -21.65
CA PHE A 40 -5.92 27.13 -22.02
C PHE A 40 -5.83 27.38 -23.53
N VAL A 41 -6.14 26.37 -24.34
CA VAL A 41 -6.18 26.52 -25.81
C VAL A 41 -7.23 27.55 -26.22
N VAL A 42 -8.44 27.49 -25.64
CA VAL A 42 -9.51 28.45 -25.94
C VAL A 42 -9.12 29.87 -25.56
N ILE A 43 -8.55 30.09 -24.36
CA ILE A 43 -8.08 31.42 -23.92
C ILE A 43 -6.99 31.96 -24.85
N GLY A 44 -6.05 31.10 -25.27
CA GLY A 44 -4.99 31.48 -26.19
C GLY A 44 -5.48 31.84 -27.59
N ILE A 45 -6.50 31.16 -28.11
CA ILE A 45 -7.14 31.48 -29.40
C ILE A 45 -7.92 32.79 -29.32
N VAL A 46 -8.66 33.02 -28.23
CA VAL A 46 -9.49 34.22 -28.05
C VAL A 46 -8.63 35.48 -27.97
N ASN A 47 -7.57 35.46 -27.18
CA ASN A 47 -6.65 36.59 -27.11
C ASN A 47 -5.22 36.12 -26.76
N PRO A 48 -4.27 36.19 -27.71
CA PRO A 48 -2.89 35.81 -27.47
C PRO A 48 -2.24 36.55 -26.29
N TYR A 49 -2.60 37.80 -26.02
CA TYR A 49 -2.06 38.59 -24.91
C TYR A 49 -2.50 38.06 -23.54
N LEU A 50 -3.69 37.46 -23.45
CA LEU A 50 -4.19 36.82 -22.22
C LEU A 50 -3.46 35.50 -21.91
N THR A 51 -2.68 34.96 -22.84
CA THR A 51 -1.84 33.78 -22.59
C THR A 51 -0.77 34.06 -21.53
N ILE A 52 -0.22 35.27 -21.49
CA ILE A 52 0.83 35.65 -20.52
C ILE A 52 0.35 35.55 -19.07
N PRO A 53 -0.74 36.24 -18.64
CA PRO A 53 -1.24 36.11 -17.27
C PRO A 53 -1.71 34.69 -16.95
N THR A 54 -2.19 33.96 -17.95
CA THR A 54 -2.60 32.56 -17.82
C THR A 54 -1.41 31.64 -17.52
N ILE A 55 -0.28 31.82 -18.20
CA ILE A 55 0.97 31.08 -17.92
C ILE A 55 1.49 31.38 -16.51
N ILE A 56 1.43 32.65 -16.08
CA ILE A 56 1.81 33.05 -14.71
C ILE A 56 0.91 32.35 -13.69
N LEU A 57 -0.40 32.30 -13.92
CA LEU A 57 -1.36 31.61 -13.07
C LEU A 57 -1.01 30.13 -12.91
N VAL A 58 -0.71 29.43 -14.02
CA VAL A 58 -0.30 28.01 -14.00
C VAL A 58 0.96 27.80 -13.17
N MET A 59 1.97 28.67 -13.30
CA MET A 59 3.19 28.58 -12.50
C MET A 59 2.93 28.76 -11.00
N VAL A 60 2.11 29.75 -10.63
CA VAL A 60 1.72 29.99 -9.23
C VAL A 60 0.98 28.77 -8.67
N PHE A 61 0.02 28.25 -9.43
CA PHE A 61 -0.76 27.07 -9.12
C PHE A 61 0.08 25.81 -8.94
N PHE A 62 1.05 25.58 -9.83
CA PHE A 62 1.97 24.44 -9.72
C PHE A 62 2.82 24.52 -8.45
N LYS A 63 3.33 25.71 -8.11
CA LYS A 63 4.11 25.93 -6.89
C LYS A 63 3.27 25.72 -5.63
N MET A 64 2.04 26.26 -5.60
CA MET A 64 1.10 26.07 -4.50
C MET A 64 0.71 24.60 -4.34
N ARG A 65 0.45 23.90 -5.44
CA ARG A 65 0.16 22.46 -5.43
C ARG A 65 1.29 21.68 -4.76
N ASN A 66 2.55 21.94 -5.12
CA ASN A 66 3.67 21.21 -4.55
C ASN A 66 3.78 21.41 -3.02
N ILE A 67 3.62 22.65 -2.54
CA ILE A 67 3.62 22.97 -1.10
C ILE A 67 2.46 22.25 -0.39
N TYR A 68 1.26 22.31 -0.97
CA TYR A 68 0.08 21.65 -0.44
C TYR A 68 0.25 20.13 -0.39
N MET A 69 0.75 19.50 -1.46
CA MET A 69 0.92 18.05 -1.53
C MET A 69 1.86 17.54 -0.45
N THR A 70 3.02 18.17 -0.27
CA THR A 70 3.97 17.78 0.78
C THR A 70 3.34 17.86 2.16
N THR A 71 2.60 18.94 2.44
CA THR A 71 1.96 19.16 3.76
C THR A 71 0.79 18.21 3.99
N SER A 72 -0.08 18.05 2.98
CA SER A 72 -1.27 17.21 3.02
C SER A 72 -0.92 15.74 3.23
N ARG A 73 0.10 15.22 2.52
CA ARG A 73 0.58 13.85 2.72
C ARG A 73 1.08 13.60 4.15
N ASN A 74 1.85 14.53 4.72
CA ASN A 74 2.36 14.39 6.08
C ASN A 74 1.24 14.39 7.13
N ILE A 75 0.25 15.27 6.98
CA ILE A 75 -0.93 15.30 7.87
C ILE A 75 -1.78 14.05 7.68
N LYS A 76 -1.97 13.58 6.44
CA LYS A 76 -2.71 12.36 6.15
C LYS A 76 -2.04 11.12 6.75
N ARG A 77 -0.70 11.07 6.72
CA ARG A 77 0.10 10.05 7.42
C ARG A 77 -0.10 10.12 8.93
N LEU A 78 -0.08 11.32 9.52
CA LEU A 78 -0.35 11.50 10.94
C LEU A 78 -1.74 11.00 11.32
N GLU A 79 -2.77 11.34 10.55
CA GLU A 79 -4.14 10.82 10.74
C GLU A 79 -4.16 9.29 10.70
N GLY A 80 -3.52 8.69 9.69
CA GLY A 80 -3.41 7.23 9.59
C GLY A 80 -2.76 6.57 10.81
N VAL A 81 -1.68 7.14 11.33
CA VAL A 81 -0.98 6.62 12.53
C VAL A 81 -1.87 6.74 13.78
N THR A 82 -2.56 7.86 13.95
CA THR A 82 -3.44 8.09 15.12
C THR A 82 -4.72 7.25 15.09
N ARG A 83 -5.12 6.75 13.92
CA ARG A 83 -6.32 5.91 13.76
C ARG A 83 -6.12 4.48 14.27
N SER A 84 -4.90 3.92 14.17
CA SER A 84 -4.64 2.51 14.54
C SER A 84 -4.90 2.20 16.02
N PRO A 85 -4.44 3.01 16.99
CA PRO A 85 -4.66 2.75 18.42
C PRO A 85 -6.14 2.64 18.80
N ILE A 86 -7.03 3.38 18.14
CA ILE A 86 -8.48 3.32 18.39
C ILE A 86 -9.01 1.90 18.13
N TYR A 87 -8.68 1.32 16.97
CA TYR A 87 -9.11 -0.05 16.63
C TYR A 87 -8.47 -1.09 17.53
N THR A 88 -7.17 -0.97 17.81
CA THR A 88 -6.47 -1.89 18.71
C THR A 88 -7.07 -1.88 20.11
N HIS A 89 -7.35 -0.69 20.65
CA HIS A 89 -7.96 -0.53 21.97
C HIS A 89 -9.37 -1.15 22.03
N VAL A 90 -10.21 -0.91 21.02
CA VAL A 90 -11.55 -1.51 20.92
C VAL A 90 -11.45 -3.04 20.83
N ASN A 91 -10.56 -3.57 19.99
CA ASN A 91 -10.41 -5.02 19.83
C ASN A 91 -9.94 -5.69 21.14
N ALA A 92 -8.94 -5.11 21.81
CA ALA A 92 -8.48 -5.57 23.11
C ALA A 92 -9.60 -5.50 24.18
N SER A 93 -10.41 -4.44 24.16
CA SER A 93 -11.54 -4.28 25.09
C SER A 93 -12.63 -5.32 24.86
N ILE A 94 -12.90 -5.71 23.62
CA ILE A 94 -13.87 -6.77 23.29
C ILE A 94 -13.37 -8.13 23.77
N HIS A 95 -12.10 -8.48 23.49
CA HIS A 95 -11.52 -9.75 23.95
C HIS A 95 -11.38 -9.82 25.48
N GLY A 96 -11.10 -8.70 26.14
CA GLY A 96 -10.94 -8.60 27.59
C GLY A 96 -12.21 -8.23 28.36
N LEU A 97 -13.38 -8.22 27.73
CA LEU A 97 -14.60 -7.61 28.28
C LEU A 97 -14.99 -8.17 29.66
N THR A 98 -14.92 -9.48 29.82
CA THR A 98 -15.23 -10.15 31.10
C THR A 98 -14.28 -9.72 32.21
N THR A 99 -12.99 -9.60 31.90
CA THR A 99 -11.94 -9.14 32.82
C THR A 99 -12.17 -7.68 33.21
N ILE A 100 -12.45 -6.82 32.24
CA ILE A 100 -12.70 -5.38 32.49
C ILE A 100 -13.88 -5.20 33.46
N ARG A 101 -14.97 -5.95 33.24
CA ARG A 101 -16.17 -5.91 34.09
C ARG A 101 -15.96 -6.54 35.46
N SER A 102 -15.18 -7.61 35.57
CA SER A 102 -14.90 -8.25 36.87
C SER A 102 -14.06 -7.35 37.77
N PHE A 103 -13.11 -6.60 37.20
CA PHE A 103 -12.28 -5.63 37.91
C PHE A 103 -12.94 -4.24 38.07
N LYS A 104 -14.09 -3.97 37.44
CA LYS A 104 -14.82 -2.69 37.47
C LYS A 104 -13.96 -1.48 37.04
N VAL A 105 -13.16 -1.66 35.98
CA VAL A 105 -12.21 -0.65 35.47
C VAL A 105 -12.68 0.02 34.18
N GLU A 106 -13.97 -0.03 33.85
CA GLU A 106 -14.54 0.48 32.60
C GLU A 106 -14.21 1.96 32.37
N GLN A 107 -14.26 2.77 33.42
CA GLN A 107 -14.02 4.21 33.34
C GLN A 107 -12.56 4.56 33.01
N ILE A 108 -11.61 3.71 33.40
CA ILE A 108 -10.19 3.91 33.09
C ILE A 108 -9.98 3.70 31.59
N LEU A 109 -10.48 2.58 31.06
CA LEU A 109 -10.38 2.26 29.63
C LEU A 109 -11.18 3.23 28.76
N PHE A 110 -12.33 3.74 29.25
CA PHE A 110 -13.09 4.77 28.53
C PHE A 110 -12.28 6.07 28.39
N LYS A 111 -11.59 6.50 29.45
CA LYS A 111 -10.72 7.69 29.39
C LYS A 111 -9.55 7.48 28.43
N GLU A 112 -8.93 6.31 28.44
CA GLU A 112 -7.85 5.95 27.52
C GLU A 112 -8.32 5.98 26.05
N PHE A 113 -9.50 5.39 25.78
CA PHE A 113 -10.13 5.48 24.47
C PHE A 113 -10.40 6.93 24.04
N ALA A 114 -10.91 7.77 24.95
CA ALA A 114 -11.19 9.17 24.66
C ALA A 114 -9.92 9.95 24.30
N ILE A 115 -8.76 9.64 24.90
CA ILE A 115 -7.47 10.25 24.55
C ILE A 115 -7.08 9.86 23.11
N HIS A 116 -7.17 8.58 22.76
CA HIS A 116 -6.89 8.12 21.39
C HIS A 116 -7.83 8.76 20.36
N GLN A 117 -9.13 8.83 20.68
CA GLN A 117 -10.13 9.46 19.82
C GLN A 117 -9.87 10.96 19.64
N ASN A 118 -9.48 11.68 20.69
CA ASN A 118 -9.21 13.10 20.62
C ASN A 118 -7.97 13.39 19.74
N LEU A 119 -6.91 12.58 19.88
CA LEU A 119 -5.72 12.71 19.06
C LEU A 119 -6.00 12.48 17.57
N HIS A 120 -6.80 11.44 17.24
CA HIS A 120 -7.24 11.20 15.86
C HIS A 120 -8.13 12.33 15.34
N SER A 121 -9.08 12.79 16.14
CA SER A 121 -9.99 13.88 15.77
C SER A 121 -9.24 15.18 15.49
N ALA A 122 -8.20 15.49 16.28
CA ALA A 122 -7.35 16.65 16.06
C ALA A 122 -6.56 16.53 14.73
N ALA A 123 -5.97 15.36 14.44
CA ALA A 123 -5.26 15.11 13.18
C ALA A 123 -6.20 15.19 11.96
N TRP A 124 -7.41 14.63 12.08
CA TRP A 124 -8.43 14.70 11.04
C TRP A 124 -8.95 16.12 10.81
N TYR A 125 -9.19 16.88 11.88
CA TYR A 125 -9.57 18.27 11.79
C TYR A 125 -8.49 19.11 11.10
N LEU A 126 -7.22 18.91 11.45
CA LEU A 126 -6.09 19.58 10.79
C LEU A 126 -6.05 19.28 9.28
N PHE A 127 -6.34 18.05 8.87
CA PHE A 127 -6.47 17.68 7.45
C PHE A 127 -7.59 18.44 6.75
N ILE A 128 -8.78 18.53 7.37
CA ILE A 128 -9.91 19.29 6.82
C ILE A 128 -9.58 20.79 6.72
N ALA A 129 -8.97 21.36 7.78
CA ALA A 129 -8.59 22.76 7.83
C ALA A 129 -7.57 23.11 6.74
N LEU A 130 -6.55 22.26 6.53
CA LEU A 130 -5.58 22.43 5.44
C LEU A 130 -6.26 22.46 4.07
N ASN A 131 -7.17 21.51 3.80
CA ASN A 131 -7.93 21.46 2.55
C ASN A 131 -8.76 22.71 2.31
N ARG A 132 -9.37 23.25 3.37
CA ARG A 132 -10.17 24.48 3.30
C ARG A 132 -9.29 25.70 3.06
N ALA A 133 -8.18 25.82 3.78
CA ALA A 133 -7.23 26.92 3.62
C ALA A 133 -6.64 26.96 2.21
N PHE A 134 -6.26 25.80 1.67
CA PHE A 134 -5.76 25.69 0.30
C PHE A 134 -6.80 26.15 -0.74
N GLY A 135 -8.05 25.70 -0.62
CA GLY A 135 -9.15 26.14 -1.48
C GLY A 135 -9.35 27.66 -1.42
N PHE A 136 -9.38 28.24 -0.21
CA PHE A 136 -9.51 29.68 -0.01
C PHE A 136 -8.41 30.48 -0.72
N TRP A 137 -7.14 30.06 -0.60
CA TRP A 137 -6.03 30.75 -1.27
C TRP A 137 -6.09 30.63 -2.79
N LEU A 138 -6.52 29.48 -3.33
CA LEU A 138 -6.76 29.32 -4.76
C LEU A 138 -7.87 30.25 -5.26
N ASP A 139 -8.99 30.32 -4.54
CA ASP A 139 -10.11 31.20 -4.90
C ASP A 139 -9.68 32.68 -4.92
N LEU A 140 -8.85 33.11 -3.96
CA LEU A 140 -8.33 34.47 -3.92
C LEU A 140 -7.48 34.81 -5.15
N ILE A 141 -6.60 33.89 -5.57
CA ILE A 141 -5.77 34.07 -6.78
C ILE A 141 -6.64 34.08 -8.05
N CYS A 142 -7.66 33.23 -8.09
CA CYS A 142 -8.60 33.20 -9.19
C CYS A 142 -9.40 34.50 -9.33
N ILE A 143 -9.85 35.08 -8.21
CA ILE A 143 -10.53 36.38 -8.21
C ILE A 143 -9.60 37.47 -8.77
N LEU A 144 -8.32 37.47 -8.39
CA LEU A 144 -7.33 38.39 -8.95
C LEU A 144 -7.12 38.18 -10.47
N PHE A 145 -7.09 36.92 -10.91
CA PHE A 145 -6.97 36.58 -12.33
C PHE A 145 -8.19 37.03 -13.13
N ILE A 146 -9.41 36.70 -12.68
CA ILE A 146 -10.66 37.14 -13.30
C ILE A 146 -10.70 38.67 -13.37
N SER A 147 -10.35 39.36 -12.28
CA SER A 147 -10.28 40.83 -12.26
C SER A 147 -9.32 41.36 -13.31
N THR A 148 -8.13 40.76 -13.44
CA THR A 148 -7.13 41.14 -14.45
C THR A 148 -7.66 40.95 -15.87
N VAL A 149 -8.31 39.81 -16.15
CA VAL A 149 -8.92 39.52 -17.46
C VAL A 149 -10.05 40.52 -17.76
N THR A 150 -10.92 40.80 -16.79
CA THR A 150 -12.03 41.75 -16.96
C THR A 150 -11.52 43.17 -17.20
N PHE A 151 -10.54 43.66 -16.43
CA PHE A 151 -9.97 44.99 -16.65
C PHE A 151 -9.22 45.10 -17.98
N TYR A 152 -8.54 44.04 -18.42
CA TYR A 152 -7.87 44.00 -19.71
C TYR A 152 -8.85 44.27 -20.86
N PHE A 153 -10.01 43.58 -20.87
CA PHE A 153 -11.03 43.78 -21.90
C PHE A 153 -11.71 45.15 -21.85
N ILE A 154 -11.81 45.79 -20.67
CA ILE A 154 -12.42 47.12 -20.54
C ILE A 154 -11.50 48.23 -21.06
N PHE A 155 -10.19 48.15 -20.80
CA PHE A 155 -9.27 49.28 -21.02
C PHE A 155 -8.44 49.21 -22.31
N ILE A 156 -8.16 48.01 -22.82
CA ILE A 156 -7.17 47.82 -23.90
C ILE A 156 -7.82 47.42 -25.22
N ASP A 157 -8.99 46.77 -25.18
CA ASP A 157 -9.49 46.01 -26.32
C ASP A 157 -10.89 46.46 -26.77
N ASN A 158 -10.95 47.62 -27.46
CA ASN A 158 -12.21 48.24 -27.90
C ASN A 158 -12.88 47.56 -29.12
N ASP A 159 -12.15 46.69 -29.84
CA ASP A 159 -12.62 46.10 -31.11
C ASP A 159 -13.07 44.63 -30.99
N ASN A 160 -13.11 44.08 -29.78
CA ASN A 160 -13.41 42.66 -29.59
C ASN A 160 -14.92 42.39 -29.48
N TYR A 161 -15.41 41.37 -30.20
CA TYR A 161 -16.80 40.91 -30.10
C TYR A 161 -17.12 40.52 -28.65
N GLY A 162 -18.18 41.09 -28.06
CA GLY A 162 -18.57 40.83 -26.66
C GLY A 162 -18.73 39.35 -26.31
N GLY A 163 -19.00 38.49 -27.31
CA GLY A 163 -18.99 37.04 -27.15
C GLY A 163 -17.63 36.46 -26.70
N ASN A 164 -16.52 36.98 -27.23
CA ASN A 164 -15.16 36.56 -26.87
C ASN A 164 -14.82 36.91 -25.42
N VAL A 165 -15.23 38.11 -24.99
CA VAL A 165 -15.06 38.58 -23.61
C VAL A 165 -15.81 37.67 -22.63
N GLY A 166 -17.08 37.37 -22.94
CA GLY A 166 -17.89 36.44 -22.14
C GLY A 166 -17.29 35.03 -22.09
N LEU A 167 -16.78 34.54 -23.22
CA LEU A 167 -16.10 33.25 -23.31
C LEU A 167 -14.86 33.21 -22.40
N ALA A 168 -13.97 34.20 -22.51
CA ALA A 168 -12.75 34.27 -21.70
C ALA A 168 -13.04 34.33 -20.19
N ILE A 169 -14.02 35.15 -19.77
CA ILE A 169 -14.42 35.25 -18.36
C ILE A 169 -15.03 33.92 -17.87
N THR A 170 -15.88 33.28 -18.68
CA THR A 170 -16.50 32.00 -18.31
C THR A 170 -15.44 30.90 -18.19
N GLN A 171 -14.45 30.85 -19.10
CA GLN A 171 -13.34 29.90 -18.99
C GLN A 171 -12.45 30.19 -17.76
N ALA A 172 -12.18 31.46 -17.44
CA ALA A 172 -11.44 31.84 -16.24
C ALA A 172 -12.14 31.42 -14.94
N ILE A 173 -13.47 31.58 -14.86
CA ILE A 173 -14.27 31.10 -13.73
C ILE A 173 -14.22 29.56 -13.67
N GLY A 174 -14.43 28.88 -14.79
CA GLY A 174 -14.36 27.41 -14.86
C GLY A 174 -13.00 26.83 -14.46
N LEU A 175 -11.92 27.51 -14.82
CA LEU A 175 -10.56 27.11 -14.48
C LEU A 175 -10.35 27.07 -12.95
N THR A 176 -11.02 27.95 -12.20
CA THR A 176 -10.93 28.03 -10.75
C THR A 176 -11.42 26.77 -10.07
N SER A 177 -12.65 26.36 -10.38
CA SER A 177 -13.28 25.18 -9.79
C SER A 177 -12.59 23.89 -10.25
N LEU A 178 -12.24 23.81 -11.54
CA LEU A 178 -11.55 22.65 -12.09
C LEU A 178 -10.16 22.50 -11.49
N PHE A 179 -9.41 23.58 -11.27
CA PHE A 179 -8.05 23.47 -10.72
C PHE A 179 -8.06 22.94 -9.27
N GLN A 180 -8.98 23.41 -8.43
CA GLN A 180 -9.18 22.83 -7.09
C GLN A 180 -9.48 21.33 -7.17
N TRP A 181 -10.31 20.94 -8.14
CA TRP A 181 -10.68 19.56 -8.37
C TRP A 181 -9.49 18.71 -8.89
N VAL A 182 -8.66 19.24 -9.80
CA VAL A 182 -7.41 18.60 -10.28
C VAL A 182 -6.50 18.27 -9.10
N VAL A 183 -6.26 19.24 -8.22
CA VAL A 183 -5.34 19.03 -7.10
C VAL A 183 -5.85 17.91 -6.20
N ARG A 184 -7.14 17.92 -5.86
CA ARG A 184 -7.77 16.85 -5.04
C ARG A 184 -7.71 15.49 -5.71
N GLN A 185 -8.16 15.39 -6.97
CA GLN A 185 -8.17 14.11 -7.69
C GLN A 185 -6.74 13.58 -7.93
N SER A 186 -5.76 14.46 -8.15
CA SER A 186 -4.36 14.02 -8.27
C SER A 186 -3.77 13.49 -6.96
N ALA A 187 -4.17 14.05 -5.81
CA ALA A 187 -3.79 13.52 -4.50
C ALA A 187 -4.44 12.15 -4.24
N GLU A 188 -5.71 12.02 -4.60
CA GLU A 188 -6.46 10.78 -4.41
C GLU A 188 -5.92 9.66 -5.31
N LEU A 189 -5.59 9.95 -6.57
CA LEU A 189 -4.94 9.01 -7.47
C LEU A 189 -3.63 8.47 -6.86
N GLU A 190 -2.79 9.35 -6.33
CA GLU A 190 -1.53 8.97 -5.71
C GLU A 190 -1.73 8.10 -4.44
N ASN A 191 -2.75 8.42 -3.63
CA ASN A 191 -3.12 7.58 -2.48
C ASN A 191 -3.55 6.18 -2.93
N GLN A 192 -4.36 6.06 -3.98
CA GLN A 192 -4.82 4.75 -4.48
C GLN A 192 -3.67 3.95 -5.14
N MET A 193 -2.70 4.62 -5.75
CA MET A 193 -1.49 3.96 -6.28
C MET A 193 -0.64 3.26 -5.21
N THR A 194 -0.76 3.66 -3.94
CA THR A 194 -0.11 2.94 -2.83
C THR A 194 -0.67 1.51 -2.70
N SER A 195 -1.95 1.28 -3.01
CA SER A 195 -2.55 -0.06 -3.03
C SER A 195 -1.96 -0.92 -4.15
N VAL A 196 -1.71 -0.32 -5.33
CA VAL A 196 -1.05 -0.99 -6.47
C VAL A 196 0.37 -1.39 -6.11
N GLU A 197 1.17 -0.46 -5.57
CA GLU A 197 2.55 -0.73 -5.12
C GLU A 197 2.60 -1.94 -4.19
N ARG A 198 1.69 -1.98 -3.20
CA ARG A 198 1.57 -3.06 -2.22
C ARG A 198 1.16 -4.41 -2.80
N VAL A 199 0.39 -4.43 -3.88
CA VAL A 199 0.03 -5.67 -4.58
C VAL A 199 1.21 -6.14 -5.45
N LEU A 200 1.93 -5.22 -6.10
CA LEU A 200 3.14 -5.51 -6.85
C LEU A 200 4.29 -6.02 -5.95
N GLU A 201 4.37 -5.59 -4.69
CA GLU A 201 5.29 -6.20 -3.73
C GLU A 201 5.10 -7.73 -3.62
N TYR A 202 3.84 -8.20 -3.68
CA TYR A 202 3.52 -9.64 -3.58
C TYR A 202 3.84 -10.41 -4.86
N THR A 203 3.91 -9.76 -6.02
CA THR A 203 4.32 -10.43 -7.27
C THR A 203 5.83 -10.66 -7.32
N ASN A 204 6.61 -9.93 -6.52
CA ASN A 204 8.06 -9.97 -6.49
C ASN A 204 8.64 -10.75 -5.30
N VAL A 205 7.81 -11.49 -4.55
CA VAL A 205 8.30 -12.29 -3.41
C VAL A 205 9.16 -13.47 -3.89
N PRO A 206 10.24 -13.80 -3.17
CA PRO A 206 11.07 -14.95 -3.50
C PRO A 206 10.21 -16.21 -3.49
N GLN A 207 10.32 -16.99 -4.57
CA GLN A 207 9.58 -18.23 -4.72
C GLN A 207 10.31 -19.36 -4.01
N GLU A 208 9.54 -20.36 -3.60
CA GLU A 208 10.07 -21.61 -3.07
C GLU A 208 10.82 -22.40 -4.17
N SER A 209 11.49 -23.49 -3.78
CA SER A 209 12.16 -24.37 -4.74
C SER A 209 11.17 -24.91 -5.79
N THR A 210 11.70 -25.33 -6.95
CA THR A 210 10.89 -25.84 -8.06
C THR A 210 9.92 -26.92 -7.60
N LEU A 211 8.65 -26.80 -8.04
CA LEU A 211 7.58 -27.70 -7.63
C LEU A 211 7.76 -29.12 -8.20
N GLU A 212 8.18 -29.22 -9.46
CA GLU A 212 8.49 -30.49 -10.11
C GLU A 212 10.00 -30.68 -10.28
N SER A 213 10.44 -31.93 -10.21
CA SER A 213 11.80 -32.31 -10.52
C SER A 213 12.05 -32.18 -12.03
N LEU A 214 13.30 -31.90 -12.39
CA LEU A 214 13.74 -32.01 -13.78
C LEU A 214 13.46 -33.43 -14.31
N PRO A 215 13.16 -33.62 -15.62
CA PRO A 215 12.85 -34.93 -16.19
C PRO A 215 13.88 -36.01 -15.86
N ASP A 216 15.16 -35.62 -15.82
CA ASP A 216 16.30 -36.52 -15.56
C ASP A 216 16.51 -36.85 -14.08
N LYS A 217 15.80 -36.15 -13.18
CA LYS A 217 15.90 -36.29 -11.72
C LYS A 217 14.61 -36.73 -11.05
N LYS A 218 13.57 -37.08 -11.83
CA LYS A 218 12.32 -37.61 -11.27
C LYS A 218 12.57 -38.99 -10.63
N PRO A 219 12.07 -39.23 -9.41
CA PRO A 219 12.22 -40.51 -8.78
C PRO A 219 11.34 -41.55 -9.49
N PRO A 220 11.63 -42.86 -9.35
CA PRO A 220 10.73 -43.90 -9.82
C PRO A 220 9.34 -43.72 -9.21
N LYS A 221 8.27 -44.02 -9.97
CA LYS A 221 6.86 -43.89 -9.48
C LYS A 221 6.56 -44.67 -8.19
N THR A 222 7.40 -45.63 -7.88
CA THR A 222 7.24 -46.55 -6.78
C THR A 222 8.07 -46.14 -5.56
N TRP A 223 8.92 -45.11 -5.68
CA TRP A 223 9.60 -44.46 -4.57
C TRP A 223 8.62 -43.61 -3.74
N PRO A 224 8.79 -43.53 -2.40
CA PRO A 224 9.75 -44.28 -1.59
C PRO A 224 9.27 -45.71 -1.27
N HIS A 225 10.20 -46.69 -1.27
CA HIS A 225 9.93 -48.13 -1.08
C HIS A 225 10.37 -48.67 0.27
N GLU A 226 11.62 -48.39 0.64
CA GLU A 226 12.27 -48.96 1.82
C GLU A 226 12.06 -48.07 3.03
N GLY A 227 11.93 -46.75 2.82
CA GLY A 227 11.75 -45.76 3.87
C GLY A 227 13.01 -45.52 4.70
N GLN A 228 14.20 -45.78 4.15
CA GLN A 228 15.46 -45.43 4.80
C GLN A 228 15.67 -43.92 4.72
N ILE A 229 16.02 -43.28 5.85
CA ILE A 229 16.26 -41.83 5.93
C ILE A 229 17.64 -41.56 6.52
N ILE A 230 18.47 -40.82 5.80
CA ILE A 230 19.83 -40.48 6.23
C ILE A 230 20.01 -38.96 6.23
N PHE A 231 20.33 -38.42 7.40
CA PHE A 231 20.83 -37.05 7.57
C PHE A 231 22.35 -37.08 7.62
N LYS A 232 23.02 -36.25 6.80
CA LYS A 232 24.48 -36.07 6.82
C LYS A 232 24.83 -34.60 6.95
N HIS A 233 25.56 -34.26 8.01
CA HIS A 233 25.97 -32.90 8.34
C HIS A 233 24.84 -31.89 8.16
N PHE A 234 23.66 -32.20 8.75
CA PHE A 234 22.44 -31.45 8.48
C PHE A 234 22.27 -30.28 9.46
N TYR A 235 21.87 -29.14 8.93
CA TYR A 235 21.60 -27.91 9.66
C TYR A 235 20.25 -27.33 9.25
N LEU A 236 19.54 -26.71 10.19
CA LEU A 236 18.24 -26.09 9.93
C LEU A 236 18.12 -24.72 10.60
N ARG A 237 17.58 -23.76 9.86
CA ARG A 237 17.16 -22.43 10.34
C ARG A 237 15.84 -22.00 9.67
N TYR A 238 15.06 -21.18 10.35
CA TYR A 238 13.80 -20.65 9.79
C TYR A 238 13.95 -19.31 9.08
N ASP A 239 15.05 -18.61 9.34
CA ASP A 239 15.37 -17.32 8.75
C ASP A 239 16.84 -17.33 8.31
N PRO A 240 17.18 -16.78 7.12
CA PRO A 240 18.56 -16.72 6.65
C PRO A 240 19.52 -15.99 7.60
N ASP A 241 19.02 -15.06 8.40
CA ASP A 241 19.86 -14.29 9.33
C ASP A 241 19.82 -14.85 10.78
N ALA A 242 19.01 -15.89 11.03
CA ALA A 242 18.90 -16.51 12.34
C ALA A 242 19.95 -17.61 12.58
N SER A 243 20.20 -17.86 13.87
CA SER A 243 21.02 -18.99 14.31
C SER A 243 20.39 -20.34 13.95
N PHE A 244 21.24 -21.32 13.65
CA PHE A 244 20.81 -22.70 13.43
C PHE A 244 20.15 -23.30 14.68
N ILE A 245 19.05 -24.01 14.47
CA ILE A 245 18.29 -24.72 15.52
C ILE A 245 18.75 -26.18 15.58
N LEU A 246 18.92 -26.81 14.42
CA LEU A 246 19.57 -28.11 14.30
C LEU A 246 20.98 -27.87 13.76
N ILE A 247 21.97 -28.47 14.42
CA ILE A 247 23.39 -28.24 14.16
C ILE A 247 24.07 -29.59 13.99
N ASP A 248 24.72 -29.79 12.85
CA ASP A 248 25.52 -30.96 12.50
C ASP A 248 24.85 -32.32 12.78
N LEU A 249 23.60 -32.46 12.36
CA LEU A 249 22.80 -33.64 12.62
C LEU A 249 23.19 -34.78 11.65
N ASN A 250 23.61 -35.90 12.22
CA ASN A 250 24.07 -37.10 11.52
C ASN A 250 23.30 -38.32 12.05
N ILE A 251 22.24 -38.71 11.35
CA ILE A 251 21.31 -39.77 11.77
C ILE A 251 21.06 -40.70 10.59
N ASN A 252 21.03 -42.01 10.84
CA ASN A 252 20.64 -43.03 9.88
C ASN A 252 19.48 -43.83 10.46
N ILE A 253 18.32 -43.73 9.82
CA ILE A 253 17.08 -44.46 10.15
C ILE A 253 16.96 -45.59 9.15
N ALA A 254 16.99 -46.83 9.63
CA ALA A 254 16.93 -48.01 8.77
C ALA A 254 15.52 -48.22 8.19
N SER A 255 15.47 -49.01 7.10
CA SER A 255 14.19 -49.39 6.48
C SER A 255 13.26 -50.05 7.50
N ALA A 256 11.98 -49.66 7.47
CA ALA A 256 10.92 -50.11 8.38
C ALA A 256 11.22 -49.96 9.89
N GLU A 257 12.17 -49.11 10.26
CA GLU A 257 12.52 -48.84 11.66
C GLU A 257 11.52 -47.88 12.33
N LYS A 258 11.06 -48.21 13.54
CA LYS A 258 10.17 -47.36 14.33
C LYS A 258 10.98 -46.58 15.37
N ILE A 259 11.17 -45.29 15.12
CA ILE A 259 11.92 -44.40 16.02
C ILE A 259 10.98 -43.45 16.76
N GLY A 260 11.19 -43.32 18.07
CA GLY A 260 10.54 -42.31 18.91
C GLY A 260 11.48 -41.13 19.17
N ILE A 261 11.02 -39.90 18.94
CA ILE A 261 11.79 -38.68 19.21
C ILE A 261 11.27 -38.04 20.51
N VAL A 262 12.11 -38.00 21.55
CA VAL A 262 11.78 -37.42 22.86
C VAL A 262 12.74 -36.28 23.23
N GLY A 263 12.27 -35.35 24.05
CA GLY A 263 13.08 -34.21 24.49
C GLY A 263 12.23 -33.08 25.07
N ARG A 264 12.86 -32.10 25.73
CA ARG A 264 12.15 -30.94 26.32
C ARG A 264 11.40 -30.13 25.25
N THR A 265 10.35 -29.42 25.65
CA THR A 265 9.64 -28.46 24.77
C THR A 265 10.64 -27.43 24.24
N GLY A 266 10.57 -27.13 22.94
CA GLY A 266 11.52 -26.21 22.28
C GLY A 266 12.84 -26.82 21.81
N ALA A 267 13.12 -28.11 22.07
CA ALA A 267 14.37 -28.76 21.68
C ALA A 267 14.51 -29.08 20.16
N GLY A 268 13.71 -28.48 19.27
CA GLY A 268 13.81 -28.70 17.82
C GLY A 268 13.13 -29.95 17.27
N LYS A 269 12.36 -30.70 18.08
CA LYS A 269 11.65 -31.93 17.62
C LYS A 269 10.72 -31.70 16.43
N SER A 270 9.87 -30.67 16.50
CA SER A 270 8.97 -30.30 15.39
C SER A 270 9.75 -29.76 14.19
N SER A 271 10.87 -29.09 14.44
CA SER A 271 11.76 -28.60 13.39
C SER A 271 12.41 -29.72 12.60
N LEU A 272 12.74 -30.85 13.24
CA LEU A 272 13.23 -32.05 12.55
C LEU A 272 12.17 -32.62 11.59
N ILE A 273 10.89 -32.57 11.96
CA ILE A 273 9.79 -32.97 11.06
C ILE A 273 9.66 -31.96 9.90
N SER A 274 9.73 -30.65 10.19
CA SER A 274 9.72 -29.62 9.14
C SER A 274 10.88 -29.76 8.15
N ALA A 275 12.05 -30.23 8.61
CA ALA A 275 13.21 -30.48 7.76
C ALA A 275 12.94 -31.54 6.69
N LEU A 276 12.28 -32.65 7.06
CA LEU A 276 11.96 -33.76 6.16
C LEU A 276 11.09 -33.31 4.99
N PHE A 277 10.11 -32.44 5.26
CA PHE A 277 9.22 -31.87 4.24
C PHE A 277 9.79 -30.61 3.56
N ARG A 278 11.06 -30.26 3.82
CA ARG A 278 11.72 -29.06 3.27
C ARG A 278 10.93 -27.75 3.49
N LEU A 279 10.27 -27.62 4.64
CA LEU A 279 9.46 -26.45 4.99
C LEU A 279 10.27 -25.30 5.61
N ALA A 280 11.60 -25.44 5.68
CA ALA A 280 12.52 -24.47 6.26
C ALA A 280 13.83 -24.43 5.47
N PHE A 281 14.72 -23.50 5.81
CA PHE A 281 16.04 -23.44 5.20
C PHE A 281 16.90 -24.59 5.73
N ASN A 282 17.24 -25.47 4.81
CA ASN A 282 17.97 -26.69 5.04
C ASN A 282 19.38 -26.56 4.46
N GLU A 283 20.39 -26.95 5.23
CA GLU A 283 21.78 -27.06 4.77
C GLU A 283 22.30 -28.47 5.11
N GLY A 284 23.21 -28.99 4.29
CA GLY A 284 23.62 -30.40 4.36
C GLY A 284 22.71 -31.31 3.55
N LYS A 285 22.73 -32.62 3.86
CA LYS A 285 22.05 -33.63 3.02
C LYS A 285 21.00 -34.40 3.80
N ILE A 286 19.84 -34.57 3.18
CA ILE A 286 18.82 -35.53 3.57
C ILE A 286 18.64 -36.49 2.38
N ILE A 287 18.80 -37.78 2.63
CA ILE A 287 18.75 -38.84 1.62
C ILE A 287 17.63 -39.81 2.02
N ILE A 288 16.70 -40.08 1.10
CA ILE A 288 15.61 -41.03 1.29
C ILE A 288 15.73 -42.12 0.22
N ASP A 289 15.88 -43.38 0.64
CA ASP A 289 16.08 -44.54 -0.24
C ASP A 289 17.19 -44.33 -1.29
N GLY A 290 18.30 -43.70 -0.86
CA GLY A 290 19.45 -43.41 -1.71
C GLY A 290 19.35 -42.15 -2.58
N ILE A 291 18.20 -41.46 -2.60
CA ILE A 291 17.97 -40.23 -3.38
C ILE A 291 18.08 -38.99 -2.48
N GLU A 292 18.87 -37.99 -2.89
CA GLU A 292 19.01 -36.73 -2.15
C GLU A 292 17.81 -35.80 -2.42
N ILE A 293 17.07 -35.44 -1.38
CA ILE A 293 15.77 -34.77 -1.54
C ILE A 293 15.88 -33.33 -2.05
N HIS A 294 17.03 -32.67 -1.94
CA HIS A 294 17.25 -31.33 -2.47
C HIS A 294 17.28 -31.30 -4.00
N GLU A 295 17.52 -32.45 -4.64
CA GLU A 295 17.51 -32.60 -6.09
C GLU A 295 16.11 -32.84 -6.67
N LEU A 296 15.15 -33.15 -5.80
CA LEU A 296 13.75 -33.38 -6.15
C LEU A 296 12.94 -32.08 -6.10
N GLY A 297 11.90 -32.02 -6.91
CA GLY A 297 10.84 -31.03 -6.80
C GLY A 297 9.96 -31.28 -5.58
N LEU A 298 9.36 -30.21 -5.03
CA LEU A 298 8.59 -30.27 -3.78
C LEU A 298 7.33 -31.17 -3.85
N HIS A 299 6.75 -31.39 -5.03
CA HIS A 299 5.62 -32.31 -5.21
C HIS A 299 6.03 -33.76 -5.46
N ASP A 300 7.29 -33.99 -5.85
CA ASP A 300 7.83 -35.34 -6.08
C ASP A 300 8.47 -35.92 -4.81
N LEU A 301 8.60 -35.11 -3.74
CA LEU A 301 9.04 -35.49 -2.39
C LEU A 301 7.89 -36.09 -1.57
#